data_AF-A0A7L3B8L8-F1
#
_entry.id   AF-A0A7L3B8L8-F1
#
_cell.length_a   1.000
_cell.length_b   1.000
_cell.length_c   1.000
_cell.angle_alpha   90.00
_cell.angle_beta   90.00
_cell.angle_gamma   90.00
#
_symmetry.space_group_name_H-M   'P 1'
#
loop_
_entity.id
_entity.type
_entity.pdbx_description
1 polymer ?
#
loop_
_entity_poly.entity_id
_entity_poly.type
_entity_poly.pdbx_seq_one_letter_code
_entity_poly.pdbx_strand_id
1 'polypeptide(L)'
;CFMNAVLQCLSSTKPLRDYCLRRDFQHEQPPGPRAPQELTEAFADVIAALWHPDSSEAVNPGRFKAIFQKYVPSFTGYSQQDAQEFLKFFMDRLHVEINRKGRRTPSILADTRRTPAPEDPETLSPLPDPLPLQKSFAGGKVSLHDCFSLFTKEEELDSENAPVCDKCRQRTRSTKKLTIQRFPRILVL
;
A
#
# COMPACT_ATOMS: atom_id res chain seq x y z
N CYS A 1 12.86 -12.51 2.06
CA CYS A 1 12.60 -12.05 3.44
C CYS A 1 11.51 -10.97 3.48
N PHE A 2 11.56 -9.94 2.63
CA PHE A 2 10.56 -8.84 2.59
C PHE A 2 9.10 -9.33 2.68
N MET A 3 8.73 -10.35 1.88
CA MET A 3 7.38 -10.93 1.87
C MET A 3 7.01 -11.53 3.22
N ASN A 4 7.90 -12.32 3.81
CA ASN A 4 7.65 -12.97 5.09
C ASN A 4 7.47 -11.94 6.21
N ALA A 5 8.30 -10.88 6.23
CA ALA A 5 8.18 -9.81 7.22
C ALA A 5 6.81 -9.14 7.16
N VAL A 6 6.35 -8.77 5.95
CA VAL A 6 5.02 -8.16 5.76
C VAL A 6 3.90 -9.13 6.13
N LEU A 7 3.98 -10.40 5.69
CA LEU A 7 2.98 -11.41 6.04
C LEU A 7 2.85 -11.60 7.56
N GLN A 8 3.95 -11.56 8.31
CA GLN A 8 3.93 -11.65 9.77
C GLN A 8 3.34 -10.40 10.45
N CYS A 9 3.64 -9.20 9.93
CA CYS A 9 3.01 -7.96 10.42
C CYS A 9 1.49 -7.99 10.19
N LEU A 10 1.05 -8.44 9.01
CA LEU A 10 -0.37 -8.56 8.67
C LEU A 10 -1.06 -9.68 9.47
N SER A 11 -0.39 -10.81 9.72
CA SER A 11 -0.94 -11.88 10.56
C SER A 11 -1.14 -11.46 12.01
N SER A 12 -0.31 -10.54 12.50
CA SER A 12 -0.42 -9.93 13.84
C SER A 12 -1.50 -8.85 13.91
N THR A 13 -2.07 -8.44 12.78
CA THR A 13 -3.17 -7.47 12.72
C THR A 13 -4.50 -8.16 13.00
N LYS A 14 -4.89 -8.24 14.28
CA LYS A 14 -6.06 -9.00 14.76
C LYS A 14 -7.35 -8.84 13.92
N PRO A 15 -7.81 -7.62 13.56
CA PRO A 15 -9.03 -7.49 12.75
C PRO A 15 -8.92 -8.15 11.38
N LEU A 16 -7.76 -8.03 10.72
CA LEU A 16 -7.52 -8.64 9.41
C LEU A 16 -7.35 -10.16 9.54
N ARG A 17 -6.61 -10.62 10.54
CA ARG A 17 -6.42 -12.04 10.84
C ARG A 17 -7.76 -12.74 11.10
N ASP A 18 -8.58 -12.19 12.00
CA ASP A 18 -9.86 -12.79 12.37
C ASP A 18 -10.82 -12.83 11.15
N TYR A 19 -10.78 -11.79 10.30
CA TYR A 19 -11.51 -11.75 9.02
C TYR A 19 -11.07 -12.86 8.04
N CYS A 20 -9.76 -13.10 7.92
CA CYS A 20 -9.22 -14.18 7.10
C CYS A 20 -9.56 -15.57 7.65
N LEU A 21 -9.44 -15.78 8.97
CA LEU A 21 -9.73 -17.06 9.61
C LEU A 21 -11.21 -17.45 9.50
N ARG A 22 -12.14 -16.48 9.59
CA ARG A 22 -13.58 -16.72 9.41
C ARG A 22 -14.02 -16.80 7.95
N ARG A 23 -13.14 -16.45 7.02
CA ARG A 23 -13.44 -16.32 5.58
C ARG A 23 -14.63 -15.38 5.30
N ASP A 24 -14.75 -14.31 6.07
CA ASP A 24 -15.84 -13.33 5.96
C ASP A 24 -15.95 -12.75 4.53
N PHE A 25 -14.84 -12.64 3.80
CA PHE A 25 -14.78 -12.19 2.40
C PHE A 25 -15.60 -13.04 1.41
N GLN A 26 -15.89 -14.30 1.73
CA GLN A 26 -16.74 -15.18 0.90
C GLN A 26 -18.23 -14.87 1.08
N HIS A 27 -18.64 -14.50 2.29
CA HIS A 27 -20.04 -14.18 2.62
C HIS A 27 -20.43 -12.77 2.18
N GLU A 28 -19.45 -11.88 2.06
CA GLU A 28 -19.65 -10.47 1.74
C GLU A 28 -19.72 -10.17 0.23
N GLN A 29 -19.65 -11.21 -0.61
CA GLN A 29 -19.76 -11.03 -2.05
C GLN A 29 -21.16 -10.55 -2.46
N PRO A 30 -21.25 -9.61 -3.42
CA PRO A 30 -22.54 -9.16 -3.93
C PRO A 30 -23.28 -10.31 -4.63
N PRO A 31 -24.63 -10.32 -4.62
CA PRO A 31 -25.42 -11.30 -5.35
C PRO A 31 -25.15 -11.15 -6.86
N GLY A 32 -24.41 -12.10 -7.45
CA GLY A 32 -23.93 -12.03 -8.83
C GLY A 32 -22.85 -13.08 -9.12
N PRO A 33 -22.22 -13.03 -10.31
CA PRO A 33 -21.10 -13.90 -10.62
C PRO A 33 -19.95 -13.64 -9.65
N ARG A 34 -19.51 -14.70 -8.96
CA ARG A 34 -18.43 -14.61 -7.98
C ARG A 34 -17.15 -14.14 -8.66
N ALA A 35 -16.62 -13.01 -8.21
CA ALA A 35 -15.30 -12.58 -8.65
C ALA A 35 -14.24 -13.55 -8.10
N PRO A 36 -13.19 -13.86 -8.88
CA PRO A 36 -12.09 -14.68 -8.39
C PRO A 36 -11.35 -13.93 -7.27
N GLN A 37 -11.23 -14.57 -6.11
CA GLN A 37 -10.53 -14.08 -4.92
C GLN A 37 -9.25 -14.90 -4.64
N GLU A 38 -8.55 -15.31 -5.72
CA GLU A 38 -7.41 -16.24 -5.63
C GLU A 38 -6.32 -15.76 -4.66
N LEU A 39 -5.98 -14.47 -4.68
CA LEU A 39 -4.94 -13.93 -3.80
C LEU A 39 -5.42 -13.87 -2.35
N THR A 40 -6.66 -13.43 -2.14
CA THR A 40 -7.30 -13.35 -0.82
C THR A 40 -7.39 -14.73 -0.18
N GLU A 41 -7.78 -15.75 -0.94
CA GLU A 41 -7.84 -17.13 -0.48
C GLU A 41 -6.46 -17.68 -0.13
N ALA A 42 -5.47 -17.48 -1.00
CA ALA A 42 -4.11 -17.94 -0.72
C ALA A 42 -3.48 -17.24 0.49
N PHE A 43 -3.79 -15.96 0.70
CA PHE A 43 -3.39 -15.24 1.90
C PHE A 43 -4.08 -15.79 3.15
N ALA A 44 -5.40 -16.03 3.10
CA ALA A 44 -6.15 -16.62 4.20
C ALA A 44 -5.62 -18.02 4.58
N ASP A 45 -5.20 -18.83 3.61
CA ASP A 45 -4.59 -20.14 3.84
C ASP A 45 -3.26 -20.01 4.60
N VAL A 46 -2.42 -19.02 4.26
CA VAL A 46 -1.18 -18.73 5.01
C VAL A 46 -1.49 -18.30 6.44
N ILE A 47 -2.49 -17.43 6.63
CA ILE A 47 -2.92 -17.01 7.98
C ILE A 47 -3.44 -18.19 8.80
N ALA A 48 -4.25 -19.07 8.20
CA ALA A 48 -4.77 -20.25 8.87
C ALA A 48 -3.63 -21.21 9.30
N ALA A 49 -2.64 -21.43 8.44
CA ALA A 49 -1.48 -22.26 8.76
C ALA A 49 -0.60 -21.66 9.87
N LEU A 50 -0.41 -20.33 9.88
CA LEU A 50 0.36 -19.63 10.92
C LEU A 50 -0.28 -19.70 12.30
N TRP A 51 -1.62 -19.76 12.36
CA TRP A 51 -2.40 -19.75 13.60
C TRP A 51 -3.03 -21.11 13.92
N HIS A 52 -2.60 -22.19 13.26
CA HIS A 52 -3.06 -23.54 13.56
C HIS A 52 -2.48 -24.01 14.91
N PRO A 53 -3.27 -24.61 15.81
CA PRO A 53 -2.81 -24.99 17.16
C PRO A 53 -1.65 -25.98 17.14
N ASP A 54 -1.61 -26.88 16.16
CA ASP A 54 -0.54 -27.88 16.00
C ASP A 54 0.66 -27.38 15.16
N SER A 55 0.75 -26.07 14.92
CA SER A 55 1.82 -25.48 14.08
C SER A 55 3.12 -25.35 14.88
N SER A 56 4.03 -26.30 14.71
CA SER A 56 5.40 -26.23 15.23
C SER A 56 6.45 -25.95 14.15
N GLU A 57 6.06 -26.02 12.87
CA GLU A 57 6.96 -25.85 11.73
C GLU A 57 6.73 -24.53 11.00
N ALA A 58 7.75 -24.10 10.25
CA ALA A 58 7.66 -22.92 9.42
C ALA A 58 6.64 -23.13 8.28
N VAL A 59 5.68 -22.21 8.16
CA VAL A 59 4.69 -22.22 7.08
C VAL A 59 5.35 -21.87 5.74
N ASN A 60 5.02 -22.64 4.69
CA ASN A 60 5.48 -22.38 3.33
C ASN A 60 4.47 -21.51 2.54
N PRO A 61 4.80 -20.23 2.22
CA PRO A 61 3.91 -19.35 1.46
C PRO A 61 4.02 -19.52 -0.07
N GLY A 62 4.53 -20.65 -0.57
CA GLY A 62 4.83 -20.85 -1.99
C GLY A 62 3.63 -20.65 -2.93
N ARG A 63 2.44 -21.15 -2.54
CA ARG A 63 1.20 -20.92 -3.30
C ARG A 63 0.83 -19.44 -3.34
N PHE A 64 0.91 -18.75 -2.21
CA PHE A 64 0.67 -17.31 -2.13
C PHE A 64 1.65 -16.53 -3.02
N LYS A 65 2.95 -16.83 -2.94
CA LYS A 65 3.98 -16.19 -3.78
C LYS A 65 3.69 -16.35 -5.27
N ALA A 66 3.33 -17.56 -5.72
CA ALA A 66 3.04 -17.82 -7.13
C ALA A 66 1.83 -16.99 -7.61
N ILE A 67 0.77 -16.93 -6.82
CA ILE A 67 -0.44 -16.14 -7.15
C ILE A 67 -0.14 -14.64 -7.13
N PHE A 68 0.61 -14.16 -6.14
CA PHE A 68 1.03 -12.76 -6.08
C PHE A 68 1.85 -12.36 -7.32
N GLN A 69 2.84 -13.17 -7.69
CA GLN A 69 3.71 -12.93 -8.85
C GLN A 69 2.95 -12.98 -10.19
N LYS A 70 1.83 -13.71 -10.27
CA LYS A 70 0.91 -13.68 -11.42
C LYS A 70 0.22 -12.31 -11.57
N TYR A 71 -0.11 -11.63 -10.48
CA TYR A 71 -0.76 -10.31 -10.50
C TYR A 71 0.22 -9.14 -10.58
N VAL A 72 1.46 -9.33 -10.11
CA VAL A 72 2.49 -8.28 -10.06
C VAL A 72 3.77 -8.80 -10.73
N PRO A 73 3.85 -8.77 -12.07
CA PRO A 73 4.97 -9.36 -12.80
C PRO A 73 6.35 -8.75 -12.47
N SER A 74 6.40 -7.49 -12.03
CA SER A 74 7.64 -6.83 -11.58
C SER A 74 8.28 -7.51 -10.36
N PHE A 75 7.50 -8.27 -9.58
CA PHE A 75 7.97 -9.02 -8.42
C PHE A 75 8.35 -10.47 -8.76
N THR A 76 8.41 -10.85 -10.03
CA THR A 76 8.81 -12.21 -10.45
C THR A 76 10.29 -12.47 -10.17
N GLY A 77 10.64 -13.75 -10.02
CA GLY A 77 12.00 -14.18 -9.67
C GLY A 77 12.27 -14.27 -8.17
N TYR A 78 13.54 -14.08 -7.82
CA TYR A 78 14.13 -14.32 -6.49
C TYR A 78 15.04 -13.18 -6.00
N SER A 79 15.02 -12.02 -6.68
CA SER A 79 15.73 -10.83 -6.23
C SER A 79 15.16 -10.30 -4.91
N GLN A 80 15.97 -9.52 -4.20
CA GLN A 80 15.46 -8.71 -3.09
C GLN A 80 14.52 -7.62 -3.64
N GLN A 81 13.52 -7.24 -2.84
CA GLN A 81 12.49 -6.27 -3.18
C GLN A 81 12.18 -5.41 -1.96
N ASP A 82 11.59 -4.25 -2.20
CA ASP A 82 11.11 -3.37 -1.14
C ASP A 82 9.85 -3.96 -0.46
N ALA A 83 9.85 -3.99 0.87
CA ALA A 83 8.74 -4.50 1.67
C ALA A 83 7.52 -3.57 1.64
N GLN A 84 7.73 -2.25 1.60
CA GLN A 84 6.66 -1.26 1.49
C GLN A 84 5.98 -1.37 0.13
N GLU A 85 6.76 -1.55 -0.94
CA GLU A 85 6.21 -1.72 -2.28
C GLU A 85 5.41 -3.02 -2.40
N PHE A 86 5.95 -4.13 -1.85
CA PHE A 86 5.20 -5.38 -1.73
C PHE A 86 3.87 -5.20 -0.99
N LEU A 87 3.89 -4.55 0.18
CA LEU A 87 2.70 -4.29 0.98
C LEU A 87 1.67 -3.48 0.20
N LYS A 88 2.11 -2.41 -0.49
CA LYS A 88 1.25 -1.55 -1.31
C LYS A 88 0.51 -2.36 -2.38
N PHE A 89 1.24 -3.09 -3.23
CA PHE A 89 0.62 -3.89 -4.29
C PHE A 89 -0.28 -5.00 -3.74
N PHE A 90 0.13 -5.63 -2.64
CA PHE A 90 -0.69 -6.64 -1.98
C PHE A 90 -2.02 -6.06 -1.48
N MET A 91 -1.98 -4.92 -0.79
CA MET A 91 -3.17 -4.26 -0.26
C MET A 91 -4.11 -3.76 -1.35
N ASP A 92 -3.57 -3.22 -2.45
CA ASP A 92 -4.37 -2.82 -3.61
C ASP A 92 -5.11 -4.01 -4.22
N ARG A 93 -4.40 -5.13 -4.42
CA ARG A 93 -5.00 -6.32 -5.01
C ARG A 93 -6.01 -6.97 -4.07
N LEU A 94 -5.70 -7.05 -2.78
CA LEU A 94 -6.62 -7.52 -1.75
C LEU A 94 -7.90 -6.67 -1.73
N HIS A 95 -7.76 -5.34 -1.78
CA HIS A 95 -8.89 -4.41 -1.86
C HIS A 95 -9.77 -4.70 -3.07
N VAL A 96 -9.18 -4.86 -4.26
CA VAL A 96 -9.92 -5.17 -5.49
C VAL A 96 -10.74 -6.47 -5.35
N GLU A 97 -10.19 -7.50 -4.72
CA GLU A 97 -10.85 -8.80 -4.56
C GLU A 97 -11.97 -8.80 -3.50
N ILE A 98 -11.87 -7.97 -2.44
CA ILE A 98 -12.87 -7.92 -1.36
C ILE A 98 -13.86 -6.75 -1.47
N ASN A 99 -13.70 -5.87 -2.47
CA ASN A 99 -14.51 -4.65 -2.58
C ASN A 99 -15.99 -4.98 -2.90
N ARG A 100 -16.83 -4.84 -1.88
CA ARG A 100 -18.28 -5.19 -1.90
C ARG A 100 -19.14 -4.39 -2.88
N LYS A 101 -18.67 -3.27 -3.41
CA LYS A 101 -19.54 -2.31 -4.14
C LYS A 101 -19.20 -2.11 -5.62
N GLY A 102 -18.22 -2.81 -6.18
CA GLY A 102 -17.71 -2.47 -7.52
C GLY A 102 -17.32 -0.99 -7.66
N ARG A 103 -17.11 -0.30 -6.53
CA ARG A 103 -16.70 1.11 -6.50
C ARG A 103 -15.28 1.13 -7.04
N ARG A 104 -15.13 1.69 -8.24
CA ARG A 104 -13.84 2.04 -8.82
C ARG A 104 -13.16 3.09 -7.93
N THR A 105 -12.55 2.66 -6.84
CA THR A 105 -11.40 3.38 -6.30
C THR A 105 -10.30 3.25 -7.35
N PRO A 106 -9.57 4.33 -7.67
CA PRO A 106 -8.41 4.22 -8.55
C PRO A 106 -7.43 3.25 -7.89
N SER A 107 -7.39 2.02 -8.38
CA SER A 107 -6.38 1.04 -8.02
C SER A 107 -5.06 1.50 -8.59
N ILE A 108 -4.00 1.53 -7.79
CA ILE A 108 -2.67 1.98 -8.22
C ILE A 108 -2.11 1.07 -9.34
N LEU A 109 -2.58 -0.18 -9.42
CA LEU A 109 -2.36 -1.09 -10.55
C LEU A 109 -2.90 -0.59 -11.92
N ALA A 110 -3.71 0.47 -11.98
CA ALA A 110 -4.14 1.07 -13.25
C ALA A 110 -2.99 1.75 -14.01
N ASP A 111 -1.90 2.05 -13.31
CA ASP A 111 -0.74 2.77 -13.86
C ASP A 111 0.22 1.88 -14.67
N THR A 112 0.19 0.56 -14.47
CA THR A 112 1.11 -0.37 -15.17
C THR A 112 0.67 -0.73 -16.59
N ARG A 113 -0.43 -0.14 -17.11
CA ARG A 113 -0.92 -0.39 -18.48
C ARG A 113 -1.01 0.85 -19.37
N ARG A 114 -0.63 2.04 -18.89
CA ARG A 114 -0.71 3.26 -19.69
C ARG A 114 0.62 3.54 -20.39
N THR A 115 0.58 3.59 -21.72
CA THR A 115 1.52 4.40 -22.51
C THR A 115 1.54 5.83 -21.96
N PRO A 116 2.68 6.54 -22.02
CA PRO A 116 2.81 7.84 -21.38
C PRO A 116 1.95 8.87 -22.12
N ALA A 117 0.78 9.16 -21.55
CA ALA A 117 -0.02 10.33 -21.88
C ALA A 117 0.00 11.28 -20.68
N PRO A 118 -0.01 12.60 -20.90
CA PRO A 118 0.17 13.59 -19.85
C PRO A 118 -1.15 13.75 -19.09
N GLU A 119 -1.24 13.30 -17.83
CA GLU A 119 -2.44 13.48 -17.01
C GLU A 119 -2.14 13.98 -15.59
N ASP A 120 -2.80 15.11 -15.31
CA ASP A 120 -3.26 15.80 -14.10
C ASP A 120 -2.80 15.45 -12.66
N PRO A 121 -2.76 16.48 -11.78
CA PRO A 121 -2.26 16.36 -10.42
C PRO A 121 -3.39 16.11 -9.42
N GLU A 122 -3.79 14.87 -9.15
CA GLU A 122 -4.42 14.52 -7.84
C GLU A 122 -4.54 13.01 -7.55
N THR A 123 -3.60 12.20 -8.04
CA THR A 123 -3.49 10.81 -7.58
C THR A 123 -2.66 10.80 -6.30
N LEU A 124 -3.32 10.54 -5.17
CA LEU A 124 -2.66 10.31 -3.88
C LEU A 124 -1.77 9.06 -3.97
N SER A 125 -0.51 9.28 -4.33
CA SER A 125 0.56 8.30 -4.19
C SER A 125 0.72 7.95 -2.71
N PRO A 126 0.82 6.65 -2.35
CA PRO A 126 1.22 6.28 -1.00
C PRO A 126 2.64 6.78 -0.78
N LEU A 127 2.77 7.59 0.28
CA LEU A 127 3.98 8.17 0.88
C LEU A 127 5.12 8.46 -0.12
N PRO A 128 5.47 9.73 -0.39
CA PRO A 128 6.64 10.04 -1.20
C PRO A 128 7.89 9.42 -0.56
N ASP A 129 8.85 9.12 -1.43
CA ASP A 129 10.18 8.55 -1.20
C ASP A 129 10.81 8.91 0.16
N PRO A 130 11.69 8.04 0.70
CA PRO A 130 12.36 8.26 1.99
C PRO A 130 12.81 9.71 2.11
N LEU A 131 12.27 10.38 3.13
CA LEU A 131 12.51 11.77 3.47
C LEU A 131 13.97 12.12 3.18
N PRO A 132 14.27 13.16 2.39
CA PRO A 132 15.63 13.64 2.27
C PRO A 132 16.07 14.06 3.68
N LEU A 133 16.88 13.22 4.31
CA LEU A 133 17.66 13.51 5.53
C LEU A 133 18.73 14.59 5.25
N GLN A 134 18.41 15.59 4.42
CA GLN A 134 19.33 16.67 4.03
C GLN A 134 19.23 17.89 4.95
N LYS A 135 18.31 17.92 5.92
CA LYS A 135 18.57 18.73 7.10
C LYS A 135 19.47 17.94 8.01
N SER A 136 20.73 18.37 8.04
CA SER A 136 21.68 18.07 9.10
C SER A 136 21.03 18.40 10.45
N PHE A 137 20.23 17.48 10.97
CA PHE A 137 19.89 17.43 12.38
C PHE A 137 21.21 17.07 13.04
N ALA A 138 21.92 18.09 13.53
CA ALA A 138 23.24 17.98 14.12
C ALA A 138 23.36 16.75 15.04
N GLY A 139 23.89 15.63 14.52
CA GLY A 139 24.24 14.40 15.26
C GLY A 139 23.19 13.81 16.22
N GLY A 140 21.93 14.25 16.18
CA GLY A 140 20.91 13.97 17.20
C GLY A 140 19.99 12.81 16.80
N LYS A 141 19.45 12.11 17.81
CA LYS A 141 18.37 11.13 17.58
C LYS A 141 17.15 11.86 17.03
N VAL A 142 16.64 11.42 15.88
CA VAL A 142 15.39 11.90 15.27
C VAL A 142 14.22 11.07 15.81
N SER A 143 13.13 11.73 16.20
CA SER A 143 11.89 11.08 16.66
C SER A 143 10.85 10.97 15.54
N LEU A 144 9.87 10.07 15.69
CA LEU A 144 8.73 10.00 14.76
C LEU A 144 7.93 11.31 14.72
N HIS A 145 7.87 12.04 15.83
CA HIS A 145 7.21 13.34 15.88
C HIS A 145 7.90 14.35 14.97
N ASP A 146 9.23 14.31 14.87
CA ASP A 146 9.99 15.17 13.97
C ASP A 146 9.67 14.83 12.50
N CYS A 147 9.53 13.55 12.18
CA CYS A 147 9.10 13.10 10.86
C CYS A 147 7.69 13.59 10.52
N PHE A 148 6.72 13.50 11.44
CA PHE A 148 5.37 14.05 11.23
C PHE A 148 5.36 15.58 11.10
N SER A 149 6.18 16.26 11.90
CA SER A 149 6.34 17.71 11.82
C SER A 149 6.91 18.14 10.47
N LEU A 150 7.85 17.35 9.92
CA LEU A 150 8.39 17.57 8.58
C LEU A 150 7.35 17.26 7.50
N PHE A 151 6.63 16.15 7.59
CA PHE A 151 5.59 15.74 6.64
C PHE A 151 4.44 16.76 6.53
N THR A 152 4.08 17.42 7.64
CA THR A 152 3.01 18.43 7.70
C THR A 152 3.52 19.87 7.56
N LYS A 153 4.82 20.04 7.28
CA LYS A 153 5.40 21.35 7.08
C LYS A 153 4.88 21.96 5.78
N GLU A 154 4.69 23.28 5.78
CA GLU A 154 4.44 24.02 4.55
C GLU A 154 5.73 24.06 3.71
N GLU A 155 5.62 23.59 2.48
CA GLU A 155 6.68 23.52 1.49
C GLU A 155 6.43 24.53 0.38
N GLU A 156 7.50 25.16 -0.09
CA GLU A 156 7.44 26.09 -1.22
C GLU A 156 7.71 25.33 -2.51
N LEU A 157 6.77 25.43 -3.45
CA LEU A 157 6.89 24.90 -4.80
C LEU A 157 7.34 26.04 -5.71
N ASP A 158 8.61 26.04 -6.09
CA ASP A 158 9.19 27.01 -7.01
C ASP A 158 9.86 26.32 -8.22
N SER A 159 10.33 27.15 -9.16
CA SER A 159 11.17 26.73 -10.28
C SER A 159 10.58 25.55 -11.06
N GLU A 160 11.23 24.38 -11.05
CA GLU A 160 10.80 23.18 -11.77
C GLU A 160 9.55 22.51 -11.15
N ASN A 161 9.33 22.71 -9.85
CA ASN A 161 8.21 22.16 -9.09
C ASN A 161 7.00 23.11 -9.03
N ALA A 162 7.13 24.34 -9.57
CA ALA A 162 6.07 25.33 -9.55
C ALA A 162 4.84 24.83 -10.36
N PRO A 163 3.65 24.76 -9.73
CA PRO A 163 2.44 24.35 -10.45
C PRO A 163 2.00 25.45 -11.43
N VAL A 164 1.22 25.03 -12.43
CA VAL A 164 0.54 25.97 -13.33
C VAL A 164 -0.69 26.54 -12.61
N CYS A 165 -0.77 27.85 -12.49
CA CYS A 165 -1.92 28.50 -11.87
C CYS A 165 -3.15 28.45 -12.79
N ASP A 166 -4.30 28.02 -12.26
CA ASP A 166 -5.55 27.90 -13.03
C ASP A 166 -6.06 29.23 -13.60
N LYS A 167 -5.72 30.35 -12.95
CA LYS A 167 -6.18 31.69 -13.36
C LYS A 167 -5.31 32.33 -14.43
N CYS A 168 -3.99 32.34 -14.24
CA CYS A 168 -3.06 32.99 -15.18
C CYS A 168 -2.39 32.02 -16.16
N ARG A 169 -2.57 30.70 -16.00
CA ARG A 169 -1.99 29.64 -16.84
C ARG A 169 -0.46 29.67 -16.95
N GLN A 170 0.21 30.26 -15.96
CA GLN A 170 1.67 30.30 -15.86
C GLN A 170 2.16 29.48 -14.68
N ARG A 171 3.41 29.00 -14.74
CA ARG A 171 4.08 28.38 -13.59
C ARG A 171 4.39 29.44 -12.55
N THR A 172 3.81 29.33 -11.37
CA THR A 172 3.94 30.35 -10.32
C THR A 172 4.32 29.71 -8.99
N ARG A 173 5.17 30.41 -8.23
CA ARG A 173 5.53 30.00 -6.87
C ARG A 173 4.28 29.84 -6.02
N SER A 174 4.17 28.71 -5.34
CA SER A 174 3.01 28.35 -4.52
C SER A 174 3.47 27.65 -3.25
N THR A 175 2.60 27.57 -2.24
CA THR A 175 2.86 26.76 -1.04
C THR A 175 1.97 25.54 -1.00
N LYS A 176 2.51 24.43 -0.49
CA LYS A 176 1.79 23.16 -0.31
C LYS A 176 1.98 22.70 1.12
N LYS A 177 0.88 22.34 1.77
CA LYS A 177 0.88 21.80 3.13
C LYS A 177 0.01 20.56 3.19
N LEU A 178 0.58 19.43 3.58
CA LEU A 178 -0.17 18.21 3.81
C LEU A 178 -0.70 18.18 5.25
N THR A 179 -1.94 17.70 5.42
CA THR A 179 -2.56 17.53 6.74
C THR A 179 -3.30 16.20 6.80
N ILE A 180 -3.25 15.54 7.97
CA ILE A 180 -4.00 14.32 8.21
C ILE A 180 -5.36 14.70 8.78
N GLN A 181 -6.39 14.65 7.94
CA GLN A 181 -7.75 15.03 8.33
C GLN A 181 -8.44 13.93 9.16
N ARG A 182 -8.15 12.66 8.85
CA ARG A 182 -8.75 11.50 9.52
C ARG A 182 -7.72 10.38 9.61
N PHE A 183 -7.58 9.81 10.80
CA PHE A 183 -6.70 8.66 11.01
C PHE A 183 -7.42 7.34 10.70
N PRO A 184 -6.75 6.39 10.02
CA PRO A 184 -7.28 5.05 9.86
C PRO A 184 -7.25 4.30 11.21
N ARG A 185 -8.02 3.21 11.30
CA ARG A 185 -7.98 2.34 12.49
C ARG A 185 -6.63 1.65 12.69
N ILE A 186 -5.93 1.39 11.58
CA ILE A 186 -4.60 0.81 11.54
C ILE A 186 -3.78 1.75 10.68
N LEU A 187 -2.79 2.40 11.28
CA LEU A 187 -1.86 3.30 10.60
C LEU A 187 -0.57 2.55 10.33
N VAL A 188 -0.17 2.47 9.07
CA VAL A 188 1.12 1.93 8.64
C VAL A 188 2.05 3.13 8.41
N LEU A 189 3.19 3.14 9.08
CA LEU A 189 4.22 4.18 9.01
C LEU A 189 5.52 3.59 8.48
#